data_AF-A0A8T4MZK7-F1
#
_entry.id   AF-A0A8T4MZK7-F1
#
_cell.length_a   1.000
_cell.length_b   1.000
_cell.length_c   1.000
_cell.angle_alpha   90.00
_cell.angle_beta   90.00
_cell.angle_gamma   90.00
#
_symmetry.space_group_name_H-M   'P 1'
#
loop_
_entity.id
_entity.type
_entity.pdbx_description
1 polymer ?
#
loop_
_entity_poly.entity_id
_entity_poly.type
_entity_poly.pdbx_seq_one_letter_code
_entity_poly.pdbx_strand_id
1 'polypeptide(L)'
;MGNMKKLDVALILGFLALALAVLLFVPKFTGYSVEGGEEYEGGLLLALDYVNLFAVVLSAIILLIIIRKYTEGSLQKVWIYFLGGTITIGLTRLFYMLADLKIMVISDVMKDIGWHSLFYLSMILFFIGGKALVSLAKDGKSVESKRKLVFWMIFSVLFILIIFSSAVSLSSWLVSNFEGSFLDKIGFVHFIAFVLAGIVSMYMYKVRERYSKVISIITTPFTLFLALYSLYHLWELLGESWGIISLSESIFERVEQVIALSAFVCLLFGFYKSMRNMSNPEE
;
A
#
# COMPACT_ATOMS: atom_id res chain seq x y z
N MET A 1 20.25 -20.40 16.07
CA MET A 1 18.86 -19.94 16.33
C MET A 1 18.72 -18.69 17.22
N GLY A 2 19.63 -18.36 18.16
CA GLY A 2 19.46 -17.22 19.09
C GLY A 2 19.70 -15.80 18.53
N ASN A 3 20.54 -15.64 17.50
CA ASN A 3 20.86 -14.32 16.92
C ASN A 3 19.85 -13.83 15.87
N MET A 4 19.07 -14.72 15.25
CA MET A 4 18.13 -14.35 14.19
C MET A 4 16.87 -13.66 14.72
N LYS A 5 16.31 -14.14 15.84
CA LYS A 5 15.22 -13.43 16.53
C LYS A 5 15.63 -12.03 16.99
N LYS A 6 16.90 -11.84 17.37
CA LYS A 6 17.44 -10.54 17.78
C LYS A 6 17.58 -9.57 16.60
N LEU A 7 17.96 -10.05 15.41
CA LEU A 7 18.07 -9.23 14.20
C LEU A 7 16.68 -8.79 13.68
N ASP A 8 15.71 -9.70 13.65
CA ASP A 8 14.34 -9.39 13.22
C ASP A 8 13.67 -8.39 14.18
N VAL A 9 13.86 -8.56 15.49
CA VAL A 9 13.41 -7.62 16.52
C VAL A 9 14.18 -6.30 16.44
N ALA A 10 15.49 -6.31 16.16
CA ALA A 10 16.27 -5.09 16.00
C ALA A 10 15.91 -4.30 14.72
N LEU A 11 15.49 -4.97 13.65
CA LEU A 11 14.98 -4.34 12.43
C LEU A 11 13.60 -3.72 12.67
N ILE A 12 12.69 -4.44 13.33
CA ILE A 12 11.36 -3.92 13.70
C ILE A 12 11.51 -2.76 14.70
N LEU A 13 12.31 -2.92 15.74
CA LEU A 13 12.62 -1.86 16.71
C LEU A 13 13.42 -0.73 16.06
N GLY A 14 14.26 -1.00 15.06
CA GLY A 14 15.01 0.00 14.31
C GLY A 14 14.11 0.83 13.39
N PHE A 15 13.12 0.21 12.74
CA PHE A 15 12.11 0.91 11.96
C PHE A 15 11.12 1.65 12.85
N LEU A 16 10.69 1.07 13.97
CA LEU A 16 9.88 1.76 14.97
C LEU A 16 10.65 2.92 15.60
N ALA A 17 11.95 2.76 15.86
CA ALA A 17 12.82 3.80 16.36
C ALA A 17 13.12 4.86 15.30
N LEU A 18 13.21 4.50 14.02
CA LEU A 18 13.34 5.45 12.91
C LEU A 18 12.03 6.21 12.71
N ALA A 19 10.88 5.54 12.77
CA ALA A 19 9.57 6.18 12.74
C ALA A 19 9.38 7.09 13.96
N LEU A 20 9.73 6.64 15.17
CA LEU A 20 9.76 7.49 16.36
C LEU A 20 10.78 8.63 16.22
N ALA A 21 11.95 8.40 15.64
CA ALA A 21 12.94 9.45 15.43
C ALA A 21 12.43 10.47 14.41
N VAL A 22 11.78 10.04 13.33
CA VAL A 22 11.11 10.95 12.40
C VAL A 22 10.01 11.72 13.13
N LEU A 23 9.18 11.05 13.94
CA LEU A 23 8.16 11.70 14.78
C LEU A 23 8.75 12.71 15.79
N LEU A 24 9.96 12.46 16.32
CA LEU A 24 10.61 13.27 17.35
C LEU A 24 11.56 14.35 16.79
N PHE A 25 12.12 14.18 15.59
CA PHE A 25 13.15 15.05 14.99
C PHE A 25 12.67 15.89 13.79
N VAL A 26 11.60 15.52 13.10
CA VAL A 26 10.97 16.36 12.06
C VAL A 26 10.51 17.73 12.60
N PRO A 27 10.05 17.88 13.86
CA PRO A 27 9.88 19.18 14.51
C PRO A 27 11.04 20.17 14.36
N LYS A 28 12.26 19.69 14.08
CA LYS A 28 13.47 20.53 13.98
C LYS A 28 13.86 20.91 12.55
N PHE A 29 13.20 20.36 11.52
CA PHE A 29 13.56 20.58 10.11
C PHE A 29 12.54 21.38 9.30
N THR A 30 11.35 21.66 9.84
CA THR A 30 10.35 22.52 9.18
C THR A 30 10.54 23.98 9.57
N GLY A 31 11.55 24.61 8.97
CA GLY A 31 11.75 26.06 8.99
C GLY A 31 11.07 26.79 7.82
N TYR A 32 9.95 26.28 7.31
CA TYR A 32 9.11 27.00 6.36
C TYR A 32 7.87 27.48 7.08
N SER A 33 7.86 28.78 7.37
CA SER A 33 6.76 29.40 8.08
C SER A 33 5.59 29.71 7.16
N VAL A 34 4.40 29.21 7.49
CA VAL A 34 3.11 29.75 7.04
C VAL A 34 2.38 30.16 8.30
N GLU A 35 2.22 31.47 8.47
CA GLU A 35 1.69 32.11 9.68
C GLU A 35 0.44 31.41 10.23
N GLY A 36 0.58 30.82 11.43
CA GLY A 36 -0.57 30.46 12.28
C GLY A 36 -0.68 28.98 12.63
N GLY A 37 0.10 28.49 13.60
CA GLY A 37 -0.22 27.32 14.46
C GLY A 37 -0.33 25.92 13.82
N GLU A 38 -0.57 25.81 12.52
CA GLU A 38 -0.78 24.56 11.75
C GLU A 38 0.54 23.94 11.25
N GLU A 39 1.65 24.69 11.33
CA GLU A 39 2.98 24.31 10.81
C GLU A 39 3.55 22.98 11.32
N TYR A 40 3.31 22.65 12.59
CA TYR A 40 3.95 21.52 13.25
C TYR A 40 3.31 20.18 12.88
N GLU A 41 2.00 20.17 12.61
CA GLU A 41 1.27 18.96 12.24
C GLU A 41 1.47 18.63 10.75
N GLY A 42 1.41 19.64 9.86
CA GLY A 42 1.67 19.44 8.43
C GLY A 42 3.08 18.91 8.13
N GLY A 43 4.09 19.38 8.88
CA GLY A 43 5.46 18.88 8.77
C GLY A 43 5.62 17.41 9.15
N LEU A 44 4.96 16.99 10.23
CA LEU A 44 4.97 15.62 10.73
C LEU A 44 4.32 14.64 9.75
N LEU A 45 3.15 15.00 9.24
CA LEU A 45 2.38 14.20 8.28
C LEU A 45 3.18 13.98 6.99
N LEU A 46 3.76 15.05 6.45
CA LEU A 46 4.60 14.98 5.25
C LEU A 46 5.81 14.06 5.47
N ALA A 47 6.44 14.11 6.65
CA ALA A 47 7.55 13.23 6.96
C ALA A 47 7.15 11.75 7.10
N LEU A 48 5.96 11.47 7.64
CA LEU A 48 5.41 10.12 7.68
C LEU A 48 5.12 9.59 6.28
N ASP A 49 4.62 10.42 5.36
CA ASP A 49 4.47 10.03 3.95
C ASP A 49 5.81 9.74 3.28
N TYR A 50 6.88 10.50 3.57
CA TYR A 50 8.23 10.17 3.10
C TYR A 50 8.72 8.83 3.65
N VAL A 51 8.48 8.52 4.93
CA VAL A 51 8.85 7.22 5.54
C VAL A 51 8.07 6.07 4.89
N ASN A 52 6.76 6.25 4.69
CA ASN A 52 5.90 5.30 4.01
C ASN A 52 6.40 5.04 2.57
N LEU A 53 6.70 6.10 1.82
CA LEU A 53 7.23 6.00 0.47
C LEU A 53 8.59 5.29 0.46
N PHE A 54 9.49 5.59 1.40
CA PHE A 54 10.76 4.90 1.55
C PHE A 54 10.58 3.41 1.81
N ALA A 55 9.67 3.02 2.69
CA ALA A 55 9.36 1.63 2.97
C ALA A 55 8.82 0.88 1.73
N VAL A 56 8.00 1.56 0.91
CA VAL A 56 7.52 1.01 -0.38
C VAL A 56 8.66 0.85 -1.38
N VAL A 57 9.53 1.85 -1.52
CA VAL A 57 10.68 1.78 -2.43
C VAL A 57 11.60 0.63 -2.04
N LEU A 58 11.91 0.49 -0.75
CA LEU A 58 12.74 -0.61 -0.26
C LEU A 58 12.07 -1.98 -0.49
N SER A 59 10.75 -2.06 -0.27
CA SER A 59 9.94 -3.25 -0.59
C SER A 59 10.04 -3.62 -2.07
N ALA A 60 9.92 -2.64 -2.98
CA ALA A 60 10.05 -2.83 -4.42
C ALA A 60 11.47 -3.28 -4.82
N ILE A 61 12.52 -2.72 -4.19
CA ILE A 61 13.91 -3.16 -4.41
C ILE A 61 14.09 -4.63 -4.01
N ILE A 62 13.61 -5.02 -2.83
CA ILE A 62 13.68 -6.42 -2.37
C ILE A 62 12.95 -7.34 -3.34
N LEU A 63 11.76 -6.95 -3.80
CA LEU A 63 11.01 -7.69 -4.81
C LEU A 63 11.78 -7.83 -6.13
N LEU A 64 12.42 -6.78 -6.62
CA LEU A 64 13.28 -6.85 -7.80
C LEU A 64 14.43 -7.83 -7.62
N ILE A 65 15.06 -7.85 -6.43
CA ILE A 65 16.09 -8.83 -6.08
C ILE A 65 15.53 -10.26 -6.12
N ILE A 66 14.35 -10.50 -5.54
CA ILE A 66 13.67 -11.80 -5.59
C ILE A 66 13.38 -12.20 -7.04
N ILE A 67 12.81 -11.30 -7.84
CA ILE A 67 12.48 -11.56 -9.26
C ILE A 67 13.73 -11.93 -10.05
N ARG A 68 14.85 -11.25 -9.83
CA ARG A 68 16.13 -11.56 -10.51
C ARG A 68 16.69 -12.93 -10.17
N LYS A 69 16.46 -13.42 -8.94
CA LYS A 69 16.87 -14.78 -8.53
C LYS A 69 16.08 -15.87 -9.27
N TYR A 70 14.84 -15.59 -9.63
CA TYR A 70 14.01 -16.50 -10.42
C TYR A 70 14.04 -16.07 -11.88
N THR A 71 15.08 -16.45 -12.62
CA THR A 71 15.32 -16.02 -14.01
C THR A 71 14.16 -16.34 -14.95
N GLU A 72 13.56 -17.53 -14.84
CA GLU A 72 12.34 -17.92 -15.55
C GLU A 72 11.49 -18.87 -14.69
N GLY A 73 10.19 -18.60 -14.52
CA GLY A 73 9.32 -19.54 -13.82
C GLY A 73 7.97 -19.00 -13.38
N SER A 74 7.08 -19.93 -13.01
CA SER A 74 5.75 -19.62 -12.47
C SER A 74 5.78 -18.71 -11.24
N LEU A 75 6.80 -18.85 -10.38
CA LEU A 75 6.98 -18.05 -9.18
C LEU A 75 7.45 -16.62 -9.48
N GLN A 76 8.27 -16.42 -10.52
CA GLN A 76 8.69 -15.08 -10.97
C GLN A 76 7.47 -14.22 -11.34
N LYS A 77 6.49 -14.80 -12.05
CA LYS A 77 5.26 -14.10 -12.45
C LYS A 77 4.44 -13.62 -11.25
N VAL A 78 4.34 -14.44 -10.19
CA VAL A 78 3.68 -14.06 -8.93
C VAL A 78 4.34 -12.81 -8.35
N TRP A 79 5.68 -12.82 -8.27
CA TRP A 79 6.43 -11.69 -7.73
C TRP A 79 6.32 -10.43 -8.57
N ILE A 80 6.21 -10.54 -9.90
CA ILE A 80 5.97 -9.38 -10.78
C ILE A 80 4.61 -8.74 -10.48
N TYR A 81 3.55 -9.53 -10.23
CA TYR A 81 2.26 -8.96 -9.82
C TYR A 81 2.34 -8.25 -8.47
N PHE A 82 3.05 -8.84 -7.50
CA PHE A 82 3.28 -8.20 -6.20
C PHE A 82 4.13 -6.93 -6.31
N LEU A 83 5.10 -6.90 -7.23
CA LEU A 83 5.85 -5.69 -7.55
C LEU A 83 4.95 -4.62 -8.18
N GLY A 84 4.12 -4.99 -9.15
CA GLY A 84 3.15 -4.08 -9.75
C GLY A 84 2.24 -3.46 -8.69
N GLY A 85 1.61 -4.27 -7.84
CA GLY A 85 0.76 -3.78 -6.76
C GLY A 85 1.51 -2.89 -5.75
N THR A 86 2.75 -3.26 -5.38
CA THR A 86 3.59 -2.47 -4.46
C THR A 86 3.94 -1.10 -5.05
N ILE A 87 4.37 -1.06 -6.33
CA ILE A 87 4.65 0.19 -7.03
C ILE A 87 3.38 1.04 -7.11
N THR A 88 2.23 0.47 -7.47
CA THR A 88 0.97 1.20 -7.55
C THR A 88 0.56 1.79 -6.20
N ILE A 89 0.78 1.10 -5.08
CA ILE A 89 0.58 1.68 -3.72
C ILE A 89 1.54 2.83 -3.46
N GLY A 90 2.81 2.71 -3.87
CA GLY A 90 3.74 3.84 -3.78
C GLY A 90 3.26 5.05 -4.59
N LEU A 91 2.66 4.81 -5.75
CA LEU A 91 2.09 5.85 -6.59
C LEU A 91 0.84 6.51 -5.99
N THR A 92 0.08 5.84 -5.12
CA THR A 92 -1.04 6.50 -4.41
C THR A 92 -0.50 7.59 -3.49
N ARG A 93 0.60 7.30 -2.77
CA ARG A 93 1.27 8.27 -1.89
C ARG A 93 1.91 9.40 -2.69
N LEU A 94 2.59 9.06 -3.80
CA LEU A 94 3.14 10.08 -4.69
C LEU A 94 2.03 10.99 -5.25
N PHE A 95 0.88 10.44 -5.63
CA PHE A 95 -0.26 11.22 -6.14
C PHE A 95 -0.77 12.23 -5.10
N TYR A 96 -0.94 11.79 -3.84
CA TYR A 96 -1.27 12.67 -2.71
C TYR A 96 -0.22 13.78 -2.53
N MET A 97 1.05 13.41 -2.42
CA MET A 97 2.14 14.38 -2.22
C MET A 97 2.24 15.41 -3.35
N LEU A 98 2.03 15.02 -4.60
CA LEU A 98 2.03 15.95 -5.73
C LEU A 98 0.87 16.96 -5.63
N ALA A 99 -0.29 16.54 -5.12
CA ALA A 99 -1.43 17.40 -4.89
C ALA A 99 -1.21 18.36 -3.71
N ASP A 100 -0.72 17.84 -2.57
CA ASP A 100 -0.52 18.61 -1.35
C ASP A 100 0.61 19.65 -1.52
N LEU A 101 1.70 19.28 -2.22
CA LEU A 101 2.77 20.20 -2.60
C LEU A 101 2.39 21.17 -3.74
N LYS A 102 1.14 21.15 -4.20
CA LYS A 102 0.61 21.99 -5.28
C LYS A 102 1.37 21.89 -6.60
N ILE A 103 2.10 20.80 -6.83
CA ILE A 103 2.72 20.46 -8.12
C ILE A 103 1.64 20.05 -9.12
N MET A 104 0.63 19.32 -8.64
CA MET A 104 -0.59 18.98 -9.36
C MET A 104 -1.77 19.72 -8.72
N VAL A 105 -2.28 20.77 -9.38
CA VAL A 105 -3.41 21.55 -8.85
C VAL A 105 -4.72 20.83 -9.16
N ILE A 106 -5.23 20.08 -8.19
CA ILE A 106 -6.47 19.29 -8.27
C ILE A 106 -7.32 19.50 -7.01
N SER A 107 -8.62 19.27 -7.13
CA SER A 107 -9.58 19.28 -6.01
C SER A 107 -9.37 18.08 -5.09
N ASP A 108 -9.85 18.19 -3.83
CA ASP A 108 -9.80 17.08 -2.87
C ASP A 108 -10.62 15.87 -3.33
N VAL A 109 -11.74 16.07 -4.02
CA VAL A 109 -12.50 14.96 -4.62
C VAL A 109 -11.70 14.22 -5.71
N MET A 110 -10.90 14.94 -6.51
CA MET A 110 -10.02 14.30 -7.49
C MET A 110 -8.84 13.61 -6.81
N LYS A 111 -8.31 14.20 -5.75
CA LYS A 111 -7.31 13.57 -4.88
C LYS A 111 -7.86 12.23 -4.41
N ASP A 112 -9.06 12.25 -3.83
CA ASP A 112 -9.79 11.11 -3.27
C ASP A 112 -10.04 9.99 -4.29
N ILE A 113 -10.67 10.33 -5.43
CA ILE A 113 -10.97 9.36 -6.48
C ILE A 113 -9.69 8.83 -7.15
N GLY A 114 -8.69 9.69 -7.35
CA GLY A 114 -7.44 9.33 -8.00
C GLY A 114 -6.63 8.31 -7.18
N TRP A 115 -6.47 8.55 -5.88
CA TRP A 115 -5.75 7.62 -5.02
C TRP A 115 -6.49 6.28 -4.88
N HIS A 116 -7.81 6.30 -4.71
CA HIS A 116 -8.62 5.09 -4.66
C HIS A 116 -8.55 4.28 -5.94
N SER A 117 -8.55 4.94 -7.10
CA SER A 117 -8.42 4.27 -8.41
C SER A 117 -7.10 3.51 -8.52
N LEU A 118 -5.99 4.12 -8.07
CA LEU A 118 -4.69 3.47 -8.00
C LEU A 118 -4.69 2.33 -6.96
N PHE A 119 -5.30 2.55 -5.80
CA PHE A 119 -5.44 1.53 -4.77
C PHE A 119 -6.19 0.28 -5.29
N TYR A 120 -7.30 0.46 -6.00
CA TYR A 120 -8.06 -0.66 -6.61
C TYR A 120 -7.22 -1.45 -7.60
N LEU A 121 -6.47 -0.76 -8.46
CA LEU A 121 -5.55 -1.42 -9.39
C LEU A 121 -4.51 -2.25 -8.63
N SER A 122 -3.95 -1.72 -7.54
CA SER A 122 -3.02 -2.47 -6.70
C SER A 122 -3.65 -3.74 -6.11
N MET A 123 -4.86 -3.62 -5.54
CA MET A 123 -5.58 -4.77 -4.98
C MET A 123 -5.87 -5.85 -6.03
N ILE A 124 -6.24 -5.44 -7.25
CA ILE A 124 -6.43 -6.36 -8.38
C ILE A 124 -5.12 -7.10 -8.70
N LEU A 125 -3.98 -6.39 -8.76
CA LEU A 125 -2.68 -7.00 -9.02
C LEU A 125 -2.27 -7.97 -7.90
N PHE A 126 -2.46 -7.60 -6.63
CA PHE A 126 -2.20 -8.51 -5.50
C PHE A 126 -3.11 -9.74 -5.54
N PHE A 127 -4.38 -9.58 -5.88
CA PHE A 127 -5.32 -10.69 -6.02
C PHE A 127 -4.89 -11.67 -7.13
N ILE A 128 -4.51 -11.16 -8.30
CA ILE A 128 -4.01 -11.98 -9.41
C ILE A 128 -2.72 -12.70 -9.00
N GLY A 129 -1.78 -11.99 -8.38
CA GLY A 129 -0.53 -12.57 -7.86
C GLY A 129 -0.79 -13.71 -6.86
N GLY A 130 -1.70 -13.51 -5.92
CA GLY A 130 -2.08 -14.55 -4.97
C GLY A 130 -2.84 -15.72 -5.60
N LYS A 131 -3.69 -15.50 -6.60
CA LYS A 131 -4.29 -16.58 -7.39
C LYS A 131 -3.23 -17.42 -8.11
N ALA A 132 -2.25 -16.77 -8.71
CA ALA A 132 -1.13 -17.43 -9.35
C ALA A 132 -0.30 -18.26 -8.35
N LEU A 133 -0.06 -17.71 -7.14
CA LEU A 133 0.64 -18.41 -6.06
C LEU A 133 -0.10 -19.67 -5.60
N VAL A 134 -1.42 -19.58 -5.44
CA VAL A 134 -2.30 -20.69 -5.04
C VAL A 134 -2.32 -21.80 -6.08
N SER A 135 -2.44 -21.43 -7.35
CA SER A 135 -2.39 -22.37 -8.46
C SER A 135 -1.05 -23.11 -8.49
N LEU A 136 0.05 -22.38 -8.33
CA LEU A 136 1.39 -22.98 -8.27
C LEU A 136 1.50 -23.97 -7.10
N ALA A 137 0.90 -23.63 -5.95
CA ALA A 137 0.91 -24.46 -4.76
C ALA A 137 0.10 -25.75 -4.88
N LYS A 138 -1.05 -25.71 -5.58
CA LYS A 138 -1.92 -26.89 -5.80
C LYS A 138 -1.41 -27.80 -6.90
N ASP A 139 -1.08 -27.20 -8.04
CA ASP A 139 -0.99 -27.91 -9.31
C ASP A 139 0.45 -27.97 -9.83
N GLY A 140 1.43 -27.40 -9.09
CA GLY A 140 2.83 -27.28 -9.52
C GLY A 140 3.05 -26.38 -10.73
N LYS A 141 1.98 -25.76 -11.25
CA LYS A 141 1.97 -24.88 -12.42
C LYS A 141 1.16 -23.64 -12.12
N SER A 142 1.63 -22.49 -12.57
CA SER A 142 0.83 -21.26 -12.50
C SER A 142 -0.16 -21.21 -13.66
N VAL A 143 -1.43 -20.91 -13.37
CA VAL A 143 -2.47 -20.58 -14.36
C VAL A 143 -2.14 -19.29 -15.14
N GLU A 144 -1.18 -18.48 -14.69
CA GLU A 144 -0.80 -17.23 -15.35
C GLU A 144 0.19 -17.44 -16.50
N SER A 145 -0.29 -17.14 -17.71
CA SER A 145 0.51 -17.17 -18.92
C SER A 145 1.33 -15.88 -19.06
N LYS A 146 2.44 -15.94 -19.81
CA LYS A 146 3.26 -14.75 -20.12
C LYS A 146 2.43 -13.65 -20.80
N ARG A 147 1.49 -14.04 -21.66
CA ARG A 147 0.59 -13.11 -22.36
C ARG A 147 -0.33 -12.36 -21.40
N LYS A 148 -0.92 -13.05 -20.42
CA LYS A 148 -1.76 -12.43 -19.38
C LYS A 148 -0.96 -11.47 -18.51
N LEU A 149 0.25 -11.86 -18.10
CA LEU A 149 1.16 -10.99 -17.35
C LEU A 149 1.45 -9.69 -18.11
N VAL A 150 1.90 -9.79 -19.36
CA VAL A 150 2.21 -8.62 -20.19
C VAL A 150 0.98 -7.73 -20.37
N PHE A 151 -0.19 -8.32 -20.63
CA PHE A 151 -1.44 -7.57 -20.75
C PHE A 151 -1.73 -6.76 -19.48
N TRP A 152 -1.67 -7.38 -18.30
CA TRP A 152 -1.94 -6.68 -17.03
C TRP A 152 -0.91 -5.59 -16.72
N MET A 153 0.38 -5.80 -17.05
CA MET A 153 1.40 -4.78 -16.86
C MET A 153 1.20 -3.57 -17.79
N ILE A 154 0.90 -3.81 -19.07
CA ILE A 154 0.58 -2.74 -20.02
C ILE A 154 -0.69 -1.99 -19.58
N PHE A 155 -1.74 -2.72 -19.22
CA PHE A 155 -2.97 -2.14 -18.73
C PHE A 155 -2.72 -1.26 -17.50
N SER A 156 -1.93 -1.74 -16.54
CA SER A 156 -1.60 -0.99 -15.32
C SER A 156 -0.86 0.32 -15.65
N VAL A 157 0.13 0.27 -16.54
CA VAL A 157 0.87 1.47 -16.97
C VAL A 157 -0.06 2.46 -17.67
N LEU A 158 -0.88 2.00 -18.62
CA LEU A 158 -1.82 2.87 -19.32
C LEU A 158 -2.85 3.49 -18.37
N PHE A 159 -3.38 2.70 -17.44
CA PHE A 159 -4.33 3.16 -16.43
C PHE A 159 -3.70 4.25 -15.55
N ILE A 160 -2.49 4.03 -15.04
CA ILE A 160 -1.73 5.01 -14.25
C ILE A 160 -1.52 6.30 -15.06
N LEU A 161 -1.05 6.18 -16.31
CA LEU A 161 -0.83 7.34 -17.17
C LEU A 161 -2.12 8.12 -17.40
N ILE A 162 -3.25 7.45 -17.61
CA ILE A 162 -4.56 8.10 -17.76
C ILE A 162 -4.91 8.87 -16.49
N ILE A 163 -4.83 8.24 -15.31
CA ILE A 163 -5.13 8.92 -14.03
C ILE A 163 -4.27 10.18 -13.86
N PHE A 164 -2.95 10.08 -14.00
CA PHE A 164 -2.05 11.22 -13.79
C PHE A 164 -2.24 12.32 -14.84
N SER A 165 -2.40 11.94 -16.12
CA SER A 165 -2.53 12.89 -17.23
C SER A 165 -3.89 13.60 -17.27
N SER A 166 -4.95 12.94 -16.78
CA SER A 166 -6.30 13.49 -16.80
C SER A 166 -6.71 14.17 -15.49
N ALA A 167 -5.96 14.02 -14.41
CA ALA A 167 -6.35 14.49 -13.07
C ALA A 167 -6.79 15.95 -13.03
N VAL A 168 -6.01 16.86 -13.62
CA VAL A 168 -6.32 18.30 -13.66
C VAL A 168 -7.60 18.56 -14.44
N SER A 169 -7.73 17.98 -15.64
CA SER A 169 -8.89 18.18 -16.51
C SER A 169 -10.17 17.55 -15.97
N LEU A 170 -10.06 16.44 -15.22
CA LEU A 170 -11.19 15.71 -14.68
C LEU A 170 -11.67 16.30 -13.34
N SER A 171 -10.80 17.05 -12.64
CA SER A 171 -11.08 17.61 -11.32
C SER A 171 -12.35 18.48 -11.29
N SER A 172 -12.53 19.40 -12.24
CA SER A 172 -13.72 20.27 -12.28
C SER A 172 -15.01 19.50 -12.57
N TRP A 173 -14.93 18.48 -13.43
CA TRP A 173 -16.06 17.61 -13.73
C TRP A 173 -16.46 16.79 -12.50
N LEU A 174 -15.49 16.25 -11.75
CA LEU A 174 -15.75 15.49 -10.53
C LEU A 174 -16.37 16.36 -9.44
N VAL A 175 -15.86 17.57 -9.21
CA VAL A 175 -16.48 18.53 -8.28
C VAL A 175 -17.95 18.75 -8.64
N SER A 176 -18.25 18.96 -9.93
CA SER A 176 -19.61 19.28 -10.38
C SER A 176 -20.60 18.10 -10.30
N ASN A 177 -20.12 16.86 -10.32
CA ASN A 177 -20.98 15.67 -10.47
C ASN A 177 -20.89 14.68 -9.29
N PHE A 178 -19.81 14.73 -8.51
CA PHE A 178 -19.54 13.77 -7.44
C PHE A 178 -19.59 14.41 -6.06
N GLU A 179 -19.05 15.62 -5.89
CA GLU A 179 -19.04 16.31 -4.59
C GLU A 179 -20.47 16.55 -4.08
N GLY A 180 -20.73 16.14 -2.83
CA GLY A 180 -22.05 16.22 -2.19
C GLY A 180 -23.11 15.25 -2.75
N SER A 181 -22.75 14.40 -3.72
CA SER A 181 -23.62 13.36 -4.26
C SER A 181 -23.92 12.29 -3.21
N PHE A 182 -24.90 11.42 -3.50
CA PHE A 182 -25.20 10.29 -2.62
C PHE A 182 -23.99 9.36 -2.45
N LEU A 183 -23.23 9.09 -3.51
CA LEU A 183 -22.07 8.20 -3.46
C LEU A 183 -20.92 8.76 -2.63
N ASP A 184 -20.72 10.07 -2.72
CA ASP A 184 -19.76 10.82 -1.90
C ASP A 184 -20.14 10.75 -0.41
N LYS A 185 -21.39 11.12 -0.10
CA LYS A 185 -21.90 11.12 1.29
C LYS A 185 -21.86 9.78 2.01
N ILE A 186 -21.99 8.67 1.29
CA ILE A 186 -21.90 7.33 1.91
C ILE A 186 -20.48 6.80 1.99
N GLY A 187 -19.48 7.51 1.46
CA GLY A 187 -18.10 7.06 1.40
C GLY A 187 -17.90 5.90 0.43
N PHE A 188 -18.54 5.93 -0.74
CA PHE A 188 -18.58 4.79 -1.64
C PHE A 188 -17.18 4.28 -2.05
N VAL A 189 -16.23 5.19 -2.25
CA VAL A 189 -14.86 4.83 -2.61
C VAL A 189 -14.15 4.12 -1.45
N HIS A 190 -14.22 4.66 -0.24
CA HIS A 190 -13.72 4.01 0.97
C HIS A 190 -14.37 2.64 1.20
N PHE A 191 -15.68 2.51 0.94
CA PHE A 191 -16.41 1.25 1.06
C PHE A 191 -15.88 0.17 0.11
N ILE A 192 -15.69 0.51 -1.17
CA ILE A 192 -15.09 -0.43 -2.13
C ILE A 192 -13.69 -0.81 -1.68
N ALA A 193 -12.88 0.17 -1.24
CA ALA A 193 -11.51 -0.06 -0.82
C ALA A 193 -11.42 -0.99 0.39
N PHE A 194 -12.25 -0.75 1.41
CA PHE A 194 -12.43 -1.59 2.59
C PHE A 194 -12.77 -3.04 2.20
N VAL A 195 -13.82 -3.23 1.40
CA VAL A 195 -14.31 -4.55 0.99
C VAL A 195 -13.26 -5.28 0.14
N LEU A 196 -12.66 -4.58 -0.81
CA LEU A 196 -11.68 -5.16 -1.73
C LEU A 196 -10.43 -5.60 -0.96
N ALA A 197 -9.85 -4.74 -0.13
CA ALA A 197 -8.72 -5.07 0.73
C ALA A 197 -9.04 -6.23 1.67
N GLY A 198 -10.23 -6.22 2.27
CA GLY A 198 -10.72 -7.29 3.15
C GLY A 198 -10.85 -8.64 2.44
N ILE A 199 -11.42 -8.66 1.23
CA ILE A 199 -11.53 -9.88 0.41
C ILE A 199 -10.15 -10.42 0.04
N VAL A 200 -9.23 -9.56 -0.43
CA VAL A 200 -7.88 -10.01 -0.79
C VAL A 200 -7.12 -10.49 0.45
N SER A 201 -7.25 -9.82 1.60
CA SER A 201 -6.68 -10.26 2.87
C SER A 201 -7.21 -11.63 3.30
N MET A 202 -8.54 -11.81 3.34
CA MET A 202 -9.17 -13.08 3.68
C MET A 202 -8.76 -14.20 2.71
N TYR A 203 -8.61 -13.88 1.43
CA TYR A 203 -8.09 -14.82 0.45
C TYR A 203 -6.67 -15.24 0.82
N MET A 204 -5.73 -14.30 1.05
CA MET A 204 -4.34 -14.63 1.45
C MET A 204 -4.27 -15.40 2.78
N TYR A 205 -5.16 -15.10 3.72
CA TYR A 205 -5.29 -15.83 4.97
C TYR A 205 -5.66 -17.32 4.72
N LYS A 206 -6.68 -17.59 3.91
CA LYS A 206 -7.08 -18.97 3.56
C LYS A 206 -5.98 -19.72 2.82
N VAL A 207 -5.16 -19.01 2.03
CA VAL A 207 -3.99 -19.58 1.36
C VAL A 207 -2.93 -19.98 2.39
N ARG A 208 -2.64 -19.11 3.35
CA ARG A 208 -1.72 -19.40 4.45
C ARG A 208 -2.08 -20.70 5.19
N GLU A 209 -3.36 -20.92 5.50
CA GLU A 209 -3.80 -22.11 6.25
C GLU A 209 -3.66 -23.43 5.47
N ARG A 210 -3.69 -23.37 4.13
CA ARG A 210 -3.81 -24.56 3.28
C ARG A 210 -2.50 -25.05 2.65
N TYR A 211 -1.47 -24.21 2.59
CA TYR A 211 -0.23 -24.53 1.86
C TYR A 211 1.00 -24.53 2.75
N SER A 212 2.12 -25.02 2.19
CA SER A 212 3.38 -25.26 2.90
C SER A 212 3.90 -24.06 3.70
N LYS A 213 4.80 -24.32 4.67
CA LYS A 213 5.48 -23.29 5.48
C LYS A 213 6.06 -22.16 4.63
N VAL A 214 6.63 -22.47 3.45
CA VAL A 214 7.21 -21.48 2.53
C VAL A 214 6.17 -20.49 2.02
N ILE A 215 4.97 -20.97 1.65
CA ILE A 215 3.89 -20.10 1.19
C ILE A 215 3.33 -19.29 2.36
N SER A 216 3.19 -19.90 3.54
CA SER A 216 2.77 -19.18 4.76
C SER A 216 3.70 -18.03 5.13
N ILE A 217 5.01 -18.16 4.89
CA ILE A 217 6.00 -17.10 5.13
C ILE A 217 5.74 -15.87 4.25
N ILE A 218 5.34 -16.11 3.00
CA ILE A 218 5.06 -15.06 2.01
C ILE A 218 3.69 -14.42 2.29
N THR A 219 2.67 -15.22 2.58
CA THR A 219 1.28 -14.75 2.65
C THR A 219 0.93 -14.09 3.98
N THR A 220 1.58 -14.44 5.10
CA THR A 220 1.24 -13.85 6.41
C THR A 220 1.43 -12.33 6.46
N PRO A 221 2.59 -11.78 6.06
CA PRO A 221 2.83 -10.35 6.15
C PRO A 221 1.98 -9.56 5.14
N PHE A 222 1.69 -10.16 3.98
CA PHE A 222 0.72 -9.64 3.02
C PHE A 222 -0.70 -9.59 3.58
N THR A 223 -1.12 -10.65 4.26
CA THR A 223 -2.45 -10.71 4.89
C THR A 223 -2.59 -9.58 5.90
N LEU A 224 -1.56 -9.35 6.72
CA LEU A 224 -1.54 -8.27 7.70
C LEU A 224 -1.52 -6.89 7.03
N PHE A 225 -0.68 -6.68 6.02
CA PHE A 225 -0.66 -5.45 5.22
C PHE A 225 -2.05 -5.12 4.66
N LEU A 226 -2.70 -6.10 4.00
CA LEU A 226 -4.03 -5.91 3.41
C LEU A 226 -5.13 -5.74 4.48
N ALA A 227 -5.01 -6.43 5.62
CA ALA A 227 -5.94 -6.27 6.73
C ALA A 227 -5.84 -4.86 7.35
N LEU A 228 -4.62 -4.34 7.50
CA LEU A 228 -4.38 -2.98 7.98
C LEU A 228 -4.91 -1.94 6.99
N TYR A 229 -4.73 -2.14 5.69
CA TYR A 229 -5.37 -1.26 4.69
C TYR A 229 -6.90 -1.37 4.69
N SER A 230 -7.45 -2.55 4.91
CA SER A 230 -8.90 -2.70 5.12
C SER A 230 -9.35 -1.91 6.36
N LEU A 231 -8.62 -2.01 7.48
CA LEU A 231 -8.90 -1.24 8.69
C LEU A 231 -8.75 0.28 8.47
N TYR A 232 -7.75 0.70 7.71
CA TYR A 232 -7.53 2.09 7.32
C TYR A 232 -8.76 2.66 6.62
N HIS A 233 -9.30 1.97 5.62
CA HIS A 233 -10.50 2.44 4.93
C HIS A 233 -11.78 2.32 5.77
N LEU A 234 -11.84 1.34 6.68
CA LEU A 234 -12.94 1.28 7.65
C LEU A 234 -12.88 2.48 8.60
N TRP A 235 -11.68 2.91 8.98
CA TRP A 235 -11.48 4.11 9.79
C TRP A 235 -11.96 5.37 9.06
N GLU A 236 -11.55 5.56 7.79
CA GLU A 236 -12.04 6.64 6.91
C GLU A 236 -13.57 6.63 6.78
N LEU A 237 -14.18 5.46 6.57
CA LEU A 237 -15.64 5.32 6.54
C LEU A 237 -16.33 5.77 7.83
N LEU A 238 -15.80 5.32 8.98
CA LEU A 238 -16.41 5.58 10.27
C LEU A 238 -16.29 7.05 10.68
N GLY A 239 -15.21 7.72 10.30
CA GLY A 239 -14.98 9.13 10.60
C GLY A 239 -15.55 10.07 9.53
N GLU A 240 -14.95 10.07 8.34
CA GLU A 240 -15.19 11.08 7.31
C GLU A 240 -16.56 10.92 6.65
N SER A 241 -16.99 9.68 6.39
CA SER A 241 -18.19 9.41 5.61
C SER A 241 -19.44 9.25 6.47
N TRP A 242 -19.38 8.40 7.50
CA TRP A 242 -20.55 8.07 8.32
C TRP A 242 -20.68 8.92 9.58
N GLY A 243 -19.64 9.67 9.95
CA GLY A 243 -19.64 10.54 11.12
C GLY A 243 -19.90 9.82 12.44
N ILE A 244 -19.62 8.51 12.51
CA ILE A 244 -19.80 7.70 13.71
C ILE A 244 -18.73 8.04 14.75
N ILE A 245 -17.51 8.32 14.28
CA ILE A 245 -16.39 8.74 15.12
C ILE A 245 -16.19 10.24 14.94
N SER A 246 -16.44 11.00 16.01
CA SER A 246 -16.17 12.44 16.05
C SER A 246 -14.90 12.69 16.86
N LEU A 247 -13.79 12.84 16.14
CA LEU A 247 -12.48 13.25 16.68
C LEU A 247 -12.03 14.52 15.97
N SER A 248 -11.05 15.24 16.53
CA SER A 248 -10.40 16.31 15.78
C SER A 248 -9.67 15.73 14.58
N GLU A 249 -9.67 16.47 13.46
CA GLU A 249 -8.99 16.11 12.21
C GLU A 249 -7.54 15.67 12.45
N SER A 250 -6.81 16.42 13.28
CA SER A 250 -5.44 16.10 13.67
C SER A 250 -5.24 14.74 14.35
N ILE A 251 -6.19 14.30 15.18
CA ILE A 251 -6.12 12.98 15.83
C ILE A 251 -6.49 11.90 14.81
N PHE A 252 -7.48 12.19 13.97
CA PHE A 252 -7.98 11.30 12.95
C PHE A 252 -6.88 10.92 11.93
N GLU A 253 -6.21 11.93 11.37
CA GLU A 253 -5.09 11.75 10.43
C GLU A 253 -3.89 11.03 11.07
N ARG A 254 -3.61 11.30 12.35
CA ARG A 254 -2.52 10.58 13.06
C ARG A 254 -2.80 9.08 13.15
N VAL A 255 -4.04 8.69 13.41
CA VAL A 255 -4.43 7.26 13.47
C VAL A 255 -4.25 6.61 12.09
N GLU A 256 -4.67 7.28 11.03
CA GLU A 256 -4.48 6.84 9.64
C GLU A 256 -3.01 6.59 9.31
N GLN A 257 -2.15 7.55 9.66
CA GLN A 257 -0.72 7.43 9.41
C GLN A 257 -0.07 6.29 10.19
N VAL A 258 -0.51 6.03 11.43
CA VAL A 258 -0.04 4.88 12.22
C VAL A 258 -0.47 3.56 11.60
N ILE A 259 -1.71 3.46 11.12
CA ILE A 259 -2.22 2.27 10.43
C ILE A 259 -1.43 2.05 9.12
N ALA A 260 -1.24 3.10 8.32
CA ALA A 260 -0.50 3.06 7.06
C ALA A 260 0.96 2.63 7.27
N LEU A 261 1.66 3.25 8.23
CA LEU A 261 3.02 2.90 8.58
C LEU A 261 3.13 1.44 9.02
N SER A 262 2.23 0.99 9.88
CA SER A 262 2.17 -0.41 10.33
C SER A 262 1.98 -1.37 9.15
N ALA A 263 1.14 -1.00 8.18
CA ALA A 263 0.94 -1.76 6.96
C ALA A 263 2.25 -1.85 6.17
N PHE A 264 2.93 -0.73 5.91
CA PHE A 264 4.18 -0.72 5.15
C PHE A 264 5.31 -1.48 5.82
N VAL A 265 5.40 -1.45 7.16
CA VAL A 265 6.32 -2.29 7.92
C VAL A 265 6.01 -3.78 7.70
N CYS A 266 4.73 -4.17 7.74
CA CYS A 266 4.33 -5.56 7.46
C CYS A 266 4.72 -5.99 6.04
N LEU A 267 4.49 -5.12 5.04
CA LEU A 267 4.83 -5.38 3.65
C LEU A 267 6.35 -5.58 3.47
N LEU A 268 7.14 -4.63 3.98
CA LEU A 268 8.59 -4.65 3.90
C LEU A 268 9.18 -5.89 4.58
N PHE A 269 8.75 -6.16 5.82
CA PHE A 269 9.18 -7.33 6.57
C PHE A 269 8.81 -8.62 5.83
N GLY A 270 7.64 -8.64 5.17
CA GLY A 270 7.22 -9.77 4.37
C GLY A 270 8.11 -10.10 3.21
N PHE A 271 8.48 -9.09 2.42
CA PHE A 271 9.39 -9.28 1.31
C PHE A 271 10.80 -9.62 1.78
N TYR A 272 11.30 -8.95 2.83
CA TYR A 272 12.60 -9.26 3.41
C TYR A 272 12.69 -10.72 3.87
N LYS A 273 11.68 -11.19 4.61
CA LYS A 273 11.60 -12.56 5.10
C LYS A 273 11.48 -13.56 3.93
N SER A 274 10.71 -13.23 2.90
CA SER A 274 10.59 -14.06 1.70
C SER A 274 11.95 -14.21 0.99
N MET A 275 12.66 -13.09 0.79
CA MET A 275 14.00 -13.09 0.19
C MET A 275 14.99 -13.98 0.97
N ARG A 276 14.96 -13.90 2.30
CA ARG A 276 15.85 -14.69 3.17
C ARG A 276 15.59 -16.20 3.07
N ASN A 277 14.35 -16.63 3.23
CA ASN A 277 14.01 -18.06 3.22
C ASN A 277 14.18 -18.68 1.83
N MET A 278 14.06 -17.88 0.78
CA MET A 278 14.38 -18.32 -0.59
C MET A 278 15.88 -18.46 -0.87
N SER A 279 16.73 -17.94 0.02
CA SER A 279 18.19 -18.04 -0.11
C SER A 279 18.78 -19.24 0.65
N ASN A 280 18.01 -19.84 1.57
CA ASN A 280 18.39 -21.02 2.38
C ASN A 280 17.20 -22.01 2.43
N PRO A 281 17.00 -22.85 1.40
CA PRO A 281 15.84 -23.77 1.34
C PRO A 281 15.89 -24.96 2.31
N GLU A 282 16.93 -25.07 3.15
CA GLU A 282 17.15 -26.21 4.07
C GLU A 282 16.76 -25.94 5.55
N GLU A 283 16.14 -24.79 5.87
CA GLU A 283 15.51 -24.48 7.18
C GLU A 283 13.98 -24.32 7.07
#